data_AF-A0A1G3AQT4-F1
#
_entry.id   AF-A0A1G3AQT4-F1
#
_cell.length_a   1.000
_cell.length_b   1.000
_cell.length_c   1.000
_cell.angle_alpha   90.00
_cell.angle_beta   90.00
_cell.angle_gamma   90.00
#
_symmetry.space_group_name_H-M   'P 1'
#
loop_
_entity.id
_entity.type
_entity.pdbx_description
1 polymer ?
#
loop_
_entity_poly.entity_id
_entity_poly.type
_entity_poly.pdbx_seq_one_letter_code
_entity_poly.pdbx_strand_id
1 'polypeptide(L)' 'MEPRTVRRLERKQEEAIAQVIVVDLGLKHLPLLPDRYTMEMMAKAAVAVYEAAVENYRPQR' A
#
# COMPACT_ATOMS: atom_id res chain seq x y z
N MET A 1 -2.11 -6.85 -13.01
CA MET A 1 -0.88 -7.69 -12.86
C MET A 1 -1.27 -9.14 -12.53
N GLU A 2 -0.33 -10.09 -12.37
CA GLU A 2 -0.69 -11.44 -11.89
C GLU A 2 -1.19 -11.40 -10.43
N PRO A 3 -2.28 -12.12 -10.07
CA PRO A 3 -2.86 -12.06 -8.71
C PRO A 3 -1.90 -12.43 -7.58
N ARG A 4 -0.93 -13.32 -7.82
CA ARG A 4 0.09 -13.68 -6.81
C ARG A 4 1.05 -12.51 -6.55
N THR A 5 1.41 -11.76 -7.58
CA THR A 5 2.27 -10.58 -7.49
C THR A 5 1.56 -9.44 -6.76
N VAL A 6 0.28 -9.22 -7.08
CA VAL A 6 -0.58 -8.24 -6.40
C VAL A 6 -0.61 -8.51 -4.89
N ARG A 7 -1.01 -9.73 -4.48
CA ARG A 7 -1.04 -10.11 -3.05
C ARG A 7 0.31 -9.99 -2.34
N ARG A 8 1.41 -10.27 -3.05
CA ARG A 8 2.76 -10.10 -2.47
C ARG A 8 3.10 -8.62 -2.29
N LEU A 9 2.70 -7.78 -3.23
CA LEU A 9 2.93 -6.34 -3.17
C LEU A 9 2.10 -5.68 -2.07
N GLU A 10 0.81 -6.05 -1.96
CA GLU A 10 -0.09 -5.59 -0.88
C GLU A 10 0.53 -5.85 0.50
N ARG A 11 0.97 -7.09 0.78
CA ARG A 11 1.61 -7.41 2.07
C ARG A 11 2.86 -6.59 2.35
N LYS A 12 3.74 -6.46 1.36
CA LYS A 12 4.97 -5.67 1.52
C LYS A 12 4.68 -4.18 1.76
N GLN A 13 3.65 -3.65 1.10
CA GLN A 13 3.24 -2.27 1.31
C GLN A 13 2.56 -2.09 2.67
N GLU A 14 1.73 -3.03 3.12
CA GLU A 14 1.15 -3.02 4.47
C GLU A 14 2.25 -2.99 5.54
N GLU A 15 3.25 -3.88 5.42
CA GLU A 15 4.43 -3.91 6.32
C GLU A 15 5.19 -2.58 6.31
N ALA A 16 5.43 -1.99 5.13
CA ALA A 16 6.12 -0.72 5.00
C ALA A 16 5.33 0.46 5.58
N ILE A 17 4.01 0.49 5.35
CA ILE A 17 3.10 1.49 5.92
C ILE A 17 3.12 1.39 7.45
N ALA A 18 3.02 0.17 7.99
CA ALA A 18 3.07 -0.07 9.42
C ALA A 18 4.40 0.41 10.03
N GLN A 19 5.53 0.13 9.37
CA GLN A 19 6.83 0.61 9.82
C GLN A 19 6.86 2.15 9.92
N VAL A 20 6.48 2.84 8.84
CA VAL A 20 6.52 4.32 8.81
C VAL A 20 5.55 4.94 9.82
N ILE A 21 4.32 4.46 9.85
CA ILE A 21 3.26 5.07 10.66
C ILE A 21 3.42 4.73 12.15
N VAL A 22 3.69 3.47 12.49
CA VAL A 22 3.72 3.01 13.88
C VAL A 22 5.08 3.26 14.52
N VAL A 23 6.17 3.01 13.81
CA VAL A 23 7.52 3.04 14.38
C VAL A 23 8.20 4.38 14.16
N ASP A 24 8.21 4.88 12.92
CA ASP A 24 9.02 6.06 12.58
C ASP A 24 8.33 7.37 12.99
N LEU A 25 7.01 7.47 12.79
CA LEU A 25 6.22 8.66 13.14
C LEU A 25 5.53 8.52 14.50
N GLY A 26 4.75 7.46 14.69
CA GLY A 26 3.99 7.23 15.91
C GLY A 26 3.00 8.35 16.25
N LEU A 27 2.42 8.30 17.46
CA LEU A 27 1.52 9.36 17.98
C LEU A 27 2.24 10.68 18.28
N LYS A 28 3.57 10.71 18.22
CA LYS A 28 4.35 11.94 18.38
C LYS A 28 4.17 12.88 17.19
N HIS A 29 3.95 12.31 16.00
CA HIS A 29 3.85 13.05 14.75
C HIS A 29 2.48 12.90 14.06
N LEU A 30 1.67 11.93 14.48
CA LEU A 30 0.35 11.67 13.90
C LEU A 30 -0.76 11.83 14.94
N PRO A 31 -1.93 12.38 14.54
CA PRO A 31 -3.06 12.56 15.44
C PRO A 31 -3.74 11.23 15.83
N LEU A 32 -3.55 10.19 15.02
CA LEU A 32 -4.09 8.85 15.26
C LEU A 32 -3.17 7.78 14.64
N LEU A 33 -3.15 6.60 15.26
CA LEU A 33 -2.58 5.41 14.64
C LEU A 33 -3.72 4.62 13.97
N PRO A 34 -3.64 4.36 12.66
CA PRO A 34 -4.61 3.53 11.97
C PRO A 34 -4.56 2.10 12.53
N ASP A 35 -5.71 1.45 12.57
CA ASP A 35 -5.76 0.03 12.86
C ASP A 35 -5.21 -0.80 11.68
N ARG A 36 -5.05 -2.11 11.91
CA ARG A 36 -4.53 -3.02 10.88
C ARG A 36 -5.39 -3.02 9.62
N TYR A 37 -6.71 -3.00 9.76
CA TYR A 37 -7.62 -3.01 8.62
C TYR A 37 -7.46 -1.76 7.75
N THR A 38 -7.29 -0.60 8.38
CA THR A 38 -7.03 0.67 7.70
C THR A 38 -5.71 0.61 6.94
N MET A 39 -4.64 0.10 7.56
CA MET A 39 -3.35 -0.07 6.88
C MET A 39 -3.40 -1.07 5.71
N GLU A 40 -4.16 -2.16 5.85
CA GLU A 40 -4.42 -3.12 4.77
C GLU A 40 -5.11 -2.44 3.57
N MET A 41 -6.13 -1.61 3.84
CA MET A 41 -6.84 -0.86 2.81
C MET A 41 -5.95 0.18 2.13
N MET A 42 -5.07 0.85 2.87
CA MET A 42 -4.08 1.78 2.30
C MET A 42 -3.11 1.05 1.35
N ALA A 43 -2.62 -0.12 1.75
CA ALA A 43 -1.75 -0.93 0.91
C ALA A 43 -2.45 -1.38 -0.37
N LYS A 44 -3.70 -1.85 -0.28
CA LYS A 44 -4.52 -2.21 -1.45
C LYS A 44 -4.74 -1.03 -2.39
N ALA A 45 -5.05 0.15 -1.85
CA ALA A 45 -5.24 1.35 -2.64
C ALA A 45 -3.96 1.75 -3.39
N ALA A 46 -2.80 1.71 -2.71
CA ALA A 46 -1.52 2.02 -3.32
C ALA A 46 -1.13 0.99 -4.41
N VAL A 47 -1.42 -0.29 -4.21
CA VAL A 47 -1.25 -1.32 -5.25
C VAL A 47 -2.17 -1.08 -6.45
N ALA A 48 -3.45 -0.75 -6.22
CA ALA A 48 -4.39 -0.46 -7.30
C ALA A 48 -3.96 0.73 -8.16
N VAL A 49 -3.39 1.79 -7.55
CA VAL A 49 -2.81 2.93 -8.28
C VAL A 49 -1.65 2.47 -9.17
N TYR A 50 -0.78 1.58 -8.68
CA TYR A 50 0.31 1.05 -9.48
C TYR A 50 -0.18 0.14 -10.62
N GLU A 51 -1.20 -0.70 -10.39
CA GLU A 51 -1.82 -1.49 -11.45
C GLU A 51 -2.39 -0.60 -12.55
N ALA A 52 -3.11 0.46 -12.18
CA ALA A 52 -3.62 1.44 -13.14
C ALA A 52 -2.49 2.14 -13.92
N ALA A 53 -1.38 2.48 -13.26
CA ALA A 53 -0.21 3.05 -13.92
C ALA A 53 0.42 2.06 -14.93
N VAL A 54 0.50 0.77 -14.59
CA VAL A 54 0.98 -0.28 -15.49
C VAL A 54 0.06 -0.46 -16.70
N GLU A 55 -1.25 -0.40 -16.49
CA GLU A 55 -2.24 -0.46 -17.57
C GLU A 55 -2.14 0.74 -18.51
N ASN A 56 -2.01 1.95 -17.95
CA ASN A 56 -1.83 3.18 -18.73
C ASN A 56 -0.49 3.21 -19.49
N TYR A 57 0.55 2.57 -18.95
CA TYR A 57 1.86 2.51 -19.58
C TYR A 57 1.96 1.46 -20.69
N ARG A 58 1.05 0.47 -20.73
CA ARG A 58 0.99 -0.44 -21.89
C ARG A 58 0.66 0.39 -23.13
N PRO A 59 1.59 0.54 -24.09
CA PRO A 59 1.30 1.30 -25.29
C PRO A 59 0.06 0.68 -25.93
N GLN A 60 -0.91 1.52 -26.30
CA GLN A 60 -2.02 1.12 -27.14
C GLN A 60 -1.40 0.45 -28.38
N ARG A 61 -1.44 -0.88 -28.43
CA ARG A 61 -1.02 -1.69 -29.58
C ARG A 61 -2.18 -1.84 -30.52
#